data_AF-A0A6J8ES86-F1
#
_entry.id   AF-A0A6J8ES86-F1
#
_cell.length_a   1.000
_cell.length_b   1.000
_cell.length_c   1.000
_cell.angle_alpha   90.00
_cell.angle_beta   90.00
_cell.angle_gamma   90.00
#
_symmetry.space_group_name_H-M   'P 1'
#
loop_
_entity.id
_entity.type
_entity.pdbx_description
1 polymer ?
#
loop_
_entity_poly.entity_id
_entity_poly.type
_entity_poly.pdbx_seq_one_letter_code
_entity_poly.pdbx_strand_id
1 'polypeptide(L)'
;MEKSSSNQITNCLRLYARKLCLPLRNDYKYIKKESSGQDKRSETEMEVETVNAIQFLPITAERCKTLQSSTAEDEELQILSKVIKKGWPINKNAVDLKIQKYFPFRKELTIQNGLIFKSDRVVVPNSVRADLIEKAHSSHIGIQGCLRRARECLYRPNMNSDTENYIKTCETCNAFNMEQQKESLHSHELCTRPWEKIACDLFEFNQQDYLMTIDYYSNYFEIDRLNNKKGKDVIGILKKHFVRYGLPDCVFSDNGPPFNSHEFRHFSN
;
A
#
# COMPACT_ATOMS: atom_id res chain seq x y z
N MET A 1 36.65 18.00 8.23
CA MET A 1 35.82 17.53 7.10
C MET A 1 35.78 16.00 7.05
N GLU A 2 35.51 15.31 8.17
CA GLU A 2 35.58 13.83 8.26
C GLU A 2 34.33 13.16 8.86
N LYS A 3 33.25 13.91 9.09
CA LYS A 3 31.99 13.36 9.65
C LYS A 3 30.93 13.00 8.60
N SER A 4 31.20 13.21 7.31
CA SER A 4 30.23 12.95 6.23
C SER A 4 30.39 11.56 5.60
N SER A 5 31.61 11.02 5.57
CA SER A 5 31.94 9.75 4.91
C SER A 5 31.51 8.51 5.71
N SER A 6 31.51 8.60 7.05
CA SER A 6 31.12 7.49 7.94
C SER A 6 29.61 7.17 7.87
N ASN A 7 28.78 8.17 7.59
CA ASN A 7 27.33 8.02 7.42
C ASN A 7 26.92 7.42 6.06
N GLN A 8 27.79 7.45 5.05
CA GLN A 8 27.52 6.79 3.76
C GLN A 8 27.90 5.31 3.78
N ILE A 9 28.94 4.92 4.54
CA ILE A 9 29.37 3.52 4.68
C ILE A 9 28.37 2.72 5.55
N THR A 10 27.87 3.31 6.63
CA THR A 10 26.83 2.68 7.48
C THR A 10 25.49 2.50 6.75
N ASN A 11 25.14 3.40 5.83
CA ASN A 11 23.95 3.24 4.98
C ASN A 11 24.14 2.21 3.85
N CYS A 12 25.36 2.02 3.35
CA CYS A 12 25.65 0.96 2.36
C CYS A 12 25.58 -0.46 2.99
N LEU A 13 26.07 -0.63 4.23
CA LEU A 13 25.99 -1.92 4.93
C LEU A 13 24.54 -2.31 5.30
N ARG A 14 23.67 -1.33 5.59
CA ARG A 14 22.22 -1.55 5.78
C ARG A 14 21.51 -2.12 4.54
N LEU A 15 22.02 -1.83 3.34
CA LEU A 15 21.47 -2.36 2.08
C LEU A 15 22.09 -3.71 1.69
N TYR A 16 23.37 -3.93 2.01
CA TYR A 16 24.08 -5.16 1.63
C TYR A 16 23.64 -6.39 2.44
N ALA A 17 23.33 -6.23 3.74
CA ALA A 17 22.83 -7.31 4.58
C ALA A 17 21.39 -7.76 4.24
N ARG A 18 20.62 -6.96 3.50
CA ARG A 18 19.24 -7.28 3.09
C ARG A 18 19.15 -8.20 1.86
N LYS A 19 20.26 -8.49 1.16
CA LYS A 19 20.23 -9.16 -0.15
C LYS A 19 20.86 -10.57 -0.19
N LEU A 20 21.41 -11.06 0.91
CA LEU A 20 22.01 -12.41 0.96
C LEU A 20 21.11 -13.36 1.75
N CYS A 21 20.10 -13.90 1.06
CA CYS A 21 19.49 -15.18 1.42
C CYS A 21 20.56 -16.28 1.29
N LEU A 22 21.31 -16.55 2.37
CA LEU A 22 22.08 -17.79 2.48
C LEU A 22 21.37 -18.75 3.44
N PRO A 23 21.03 -19.97 2.99
CA PRO A 23 20.51 -20.99 3.88
C PRO A 23 21.65 -21.45 4.79
N LEU A 24 21.57 -21.11 6.07
CA LEU A 24 22.48 -21.67 7.08
C LEU A 24 22.18 -23.18 7.18
N ARG A 25 23.01 -24.00 6.52
CA ARG A 25 23.13 -25.45 6.78
C ARG A 25 23.63 -25.61 8.21
N ASN A 26 22.78 -26.11 9.10
CA ASN A 26 23.15 -26.47 10.47
C ASN A 26 23.78 -27.86 10.50
N ASP A 27 25.11 -27.94 10.44
CA ASP A 27 25.87 -29.14 10.82
C ASP A 27 27.10 -28.78 11.68
N TYR A 28 26.92 -27.95 12.70
CA TYR A 28 27.96 -27.73 13.71
C TYR A 28 27.46 -28.11 15.10
N LYS A 29 27.92 -29.27 15.57
CA LYS A 29 27.85 -29.68 16.98
C LYS A 29 28.83 -28.80 17.77
N TYR A 30 28.33 -27.94 18.63
CA TYR A 30 29.17 -27.22 19.60
C TYR A 30 29.63 -28.18 20.70
N ILE A 31 30.92 -28.54 20.67
CA ILE A 31 31.61 -29.15 21.81
C ILE A 31 32.10 -27.99 22.69
N LYS A 32 31.58 -27.88 23.91
CA LYS A 32 32.07 -26.93 24.91
C LYS A 32 33.49 -27.37 25.31
N LYS A 33 34.52 -26.67 24.85
CA LYS A 33 35.86 -26.75 25.45
C LYS A 33 35.86 -25.84 26.66
N GLU A 34 35.95 -26.43 27.85
CA GLU A 34 36.43 -25.71 29.01
C GLU A 34 37.90 -25.39 28.79
N SER A 35 38.27 -24.12 28.76
CA SER A 35 39.66 -23.72 28.87
C SER A 35 39.76 -22.48 29.75
N SER A 36 40.23 -22.70 30.96
CA SER A 36 40.94 -21.73 31.77
C SER A 36 42.14 -21.20 30.98
N GLY A 37 42.03 -19.98 30.47
CA GLY A 37 43.09 -19.28 29.75
C GLY A 37 42.61 -17.93 29.25
N GLN A 38 43.44 -16.89 29.36
CA GLN A 38 43.12 -15.54 28.90
C GLN A 38 42.69 -15.56 27.43
N ASP A 39 41.53 -14.97 27.18
CA ASP A 39 40.90 -14.90 25.86
C ASP A 39 41.76 -14.06 24.92
N LYS A 40 42.37 -14.69 23.90
CA LYS A 40 43.32 -14.08 22.95
C LYS A 40 42.65 -13.52 21.69
N ARG A 41 41.32 -13.49 21.64
CA ARG A 41 40.55 -13.09 20.45
C ARG A 41 40.59 -11.57 20.25
N SER A 42 40.51 -11.15 18.99
CA SER A 42 40.47 -9.73 18.64
C SER A 42 39.11 -9.10 18.99
N GLU A 43 39.08 -7.78 19.22
CA GLU A 43 37.85 -7.04 19.53
C GLU A 43 36.77 -7.25 18.45
N THR A 44 37.17 -7.29 17.18
CA THR A 44 36.27 -7.57 16.05
C THR A 44 35.70 -9.00 16.06
N GLU A 45 36.48 -10.01 16.48
CA GLU A 45 35.97 -11.39 16.62
C GLU A 45 34.93 -11.48 17.76
N MET A 46 35.12 -10.73 18.84
CA MET A 46 34.15 -10.66 19.94
C MET A 46 32.85 -9.95 19.54
N GLU A 47 32.93 -8.89 18.73
CA GLU A 47 31.77 -8.17 18.20
C GLU A 47 30.93 -9.01 17.23
N VAL A 48 31.58 -9.86 16.41
CA VAL A 48 30.88 -10.75 15.46
C VAL A 48 30.17 -11.92 16.17
N GLU A 49 30.66 -12.38 17.32
CA GLU A 49 30.01 -13.43 18.12
C GLU A 49 28.75 -12.95 18.84
N THR A 50 28.59 -11.64 19.08
CA THR A 50 27.50 -11.09 19.92
C THR A 50 26.62 -10.09 19.18
N VAL A 51 25.83 -10.57 18.21
CA VAL A 51 24.76 -9.74 17.62
C VAL A 51 23.64 -9.54 18.65
N ASN A 52 23.57 -8.34 19.23
CA ASN A 52 22.45 -7.95 20.08
C ASN A 52 21.27 -7.48 19.22
N ALA A 53 20.32 -8.36 18.92
CA ALA A 53 19.18 -8.05 18.03
C ALA A 53 18.39 -6.82 18.50
N ILE A 54 18.37 -6.53 19.81
CA ILE A 54 17.68 -5.37 20.38
C ILE A 54 18.31 -4.06 19.95
N GLN A 55 19.64 -4.01 19.79
CA GLN A 55 20.34 -2.79 19.35
C GLN A 55 19.99 -2.40 17.90
N PHE A 56 19.47 -3.35 17.12
CA PHE A 56 19.10 -3.14 15.72
C PHE A 56 17.59 -2.90 15.53
N LEU A 57 16.79 -2.98 16.59
CA LEU A 57 15.36 -2.69 16.50
C LEU A 57 15.14 -1.17 16.36
N PRO A 58 14.31 -0.73 15.38
CA PRO A 58 13.88 0.66 15.26
C PRO A 58 12.81 1.02 16.31
N ILE A 59 13.06 0.75 17.59
CA ILE A 59 12.18 1.06 18.72
C ILE A 59 12.95 1.82 19.80
N THR A 60 12.25 2.68 20.54
CA THR A 60 12.88 3.42 21.65
C THR A 60 13.23 2.49 22.81
N ALA A 61 14.25 2.85 23.59
CA ALA A 61 14.69 2.06 24.75
C ALA A 61 13.56 1.88 25.79
N GLU A 62 12.74 2.91 26.00
CA GLU A 62 11.56 2.84 26.87
C GLU A 62 10.56 1.79 26.39
N ARG A 63 10.25 1.77 25.08
CA ARG A 63 9.34 0.80 24.49
C ARG A 63 9.89 -0.62 24.57
N CYS A 64 11.20 -0.78 24.43
CA CYS A 64 11.86 -2.07 24.64
C CYS A 64 11.65 -2.56 26.08
N LYS A 65 11.78 -1.69 27.09
CA LYS A 65 11.48 -2.04 28.49
C LYS A 65 10.01 -2.43 28.68
N THR A 66 9.08 -1.68 28.09
CA THR A 66 7.65 -2.04 28.13
C THR A 66 7.42 -3.43 27.54
N LEU A 67 8.02 -3.71 26.37
CA LEU A 67 7.92 -5.02 25.73
C LEU A 67 8.49 -6.14 26.60
N GLN A 68 9.60 -5.90 27.31
CA GLN A 68 10.19 -6.88 28.22
C GLN A 68 9.25 -7.20 29.39
N SER A 69 8.72 -6.18 30.07
CA SER A 69 7.77 -6.36 31.16
C SER A 69 6.49 -7.06 30.69
N SER A 70 5.92 -6.63 29.57
CA SER A 70 4.72 -7.25 29.01
C SER A 70 4.97 -8.69 28.53
N THR A 71 6.17 -9.01 28.03
CA THR A 71 6.55 -10.39 27.69
C THR A 71 6.65 -11.26 28.94
N ALA A 72 7.13 -10.70 30.05
CA ALA A 72 7.23 -11.40 31.34
C ALA A 72 5.84 -11.77 31.91
N GLU A 73 4.86 -10.91 31.71
CA GLU A 73 3.48 -11.08 32.19
C GLU A 73 2.60 -11.93 31.25
N ASP A 74 2.95 -12.04 29.97
CA ASP A 74 2.17 -12.76 28.97
C ASP A 74 2.33 -14.28 29.11
N GLU A 75 1.27 -14.95 29.59
CA GLU A 75 1.22 -16.39 29.81
C GLU A 75 1.60 -17.21 28.56
N GLU A 76 1.11 -16.80 27.38
CA GLU A 76 1.39 -17.49 26.10
C GLU A 76 2.88 -17.41 25.78
N LEU A 77 3.48 -16.22 25.95
CA LEU A 77 4.90 -16.02 25.68
C LEU A 77 5.79 -16.66 26.75
N GLN A 78 5.35 -16.76 28.00
CA GLN A 78 6.07 -17.49 29.04
C GLN A 78 6.13 -19.00 28.74
N ILE A 79 5.02 -19.59 28.29
CA ILE A 79 4.99 -20.99 27.84
C ILE A 79 5.92 -21.17 26.64
N LEU A 80 5.84 -20.27 25.66
CA LEU A 80 6.70 -20.29 24.48
C LEU A 80 8.18 -20.20 24.85
N SER A 81 8.54 -19.31 25.78
CA SER A 81 9.90 -19.12 26.28
C SER A 81 10.47 -20.40 26.90
N LYS A 82 9.67 -21.10 27.71
CA LYS A 82 10.05 -22.39 28.31
C LYS A 82 10.31 -23.45 27.24
N VAL A 83 9.46 -23.53 26.21
CA VAL A 83 9.62 -24.50 25.11
C VAL A 83 10.84 -24.20 24.25
N ILE A 84 11.10 -22.93 23.93
CA ILE A 84 12.31 -22.55 23.17
C ILE A 84 13.57 -22.94 23.95
N LYS A 85 13.62 -22.73 25.27
CA LYS A 85 14.77 -23.11 26.11
C LYS A 85 14.95 -24.62 26.28
N LYS A 86 13.86 -25.36 26.50
CA LYS A 86 13.88 -26.82 26.73
C LYS A 86 14.06 -27.61 25.43
N GLY A 87 13.68 -27.01 24.30
CA GLY A 87 13.60 -27.65 23.00
C GLY A 87 12.15 -27.99 22.62
N TRP A 88 11.88 -27.89 21.32
CA TRP A 88 10.58 -28.19 20.76
C TRP A 88 10.35 -29.70 20.67
N PRO A 89 9.14 -30.21 20.99
CA PRO A 89 8.80 -31.61 20.75
C PRO A 89 8.75 -31.90 19.24
N ILE A 90 8.90 -33.18 18.88
CA ILE A 90 8.92 -33.62 17.47
C ILE A 90 7.56 -33.38 16.79
N ASN A 91 6.48 -33.64 17.52
CA ASN A 91 5.11 -33.56 17.00
C ASN A 91 4.42 -32.28 17.48
N LYS A 92 3.72 -31.60 16.56
CA LYS A 92 2.91 -30.40 16.85
C LYS A 92 1.85 -30.66 17.91
N ASN A 93 1.26 -31.85 17.93
CA ASN A 93 0.18 -32.22 18.86
C ASN A 93 0.67 -32.36 20.32
N ALA A 94 1.98 -32.52 20.53
CA ALA A 94 2.57 -32.55 21.87
C ALA A 94 2.86 -31.15 22.44
N VAL A 95 2.55 -30.10 21.67
CA VAL A 95 2.71 -28.70 22.07
C VAL A 95 1.38 -28.16 22.57
N ASP A 96 1.43 -27.35 23.62
CA ASP A 96 0.28 -26.60 24.14
C ASP A 96 -0.43 -25.81 23.02
N LEU A 97 -1.76 -25.93 22.97
CA LEU A 97 -2.65 -25.28 21.99
C LEU A 97 -2.37 -23.79 21.84
N LYS A 98 -2.04 -23.09 22.94
CA LYS A 98 -1.77 -21.64 22.94
C LYS A 98 -0.59 -21.26 22.05
N ILE A 99 0.42 -22.14 21.95
CA ILE A 99 1.68 -21.86 21.22
C ILE A 99 1.86 -22.71 19.96
N GLN A 100 0.93 -23.61 19.63
CA GLN A 100 0.97 -24.41 18.40
C GLN A 100 1.11 -23.57 17.12
N LYS A 101 0.60 -22.33 17.12
CA LYS A 101 0.74 -21.37 16.01
C LYS A 101 2.19 -20.96 15.71
N TYR A 102 3.10 -21.12 16.68
CA TYR A 102 4.53 -20.83 16.50
C TYR A 102 5.34 -22.04 16.04
N PHE A 103 4.79 -23.26 16.11
CA PHE A 103 5.48 -24.50 15.74
C PHE A 103 6.09 -24.53 14.33
N PRO A 104 5.44 -23.98 13.27
CA PRO A 104 6.03 -23.90 11.94
C PRO A 104 7.35 -23.12 11.91
N PHE A 105 7.46 -22.11 12.78
CA PHE A 105 8.59 -21.19 12.85
C PHE A 105 9.60 -21.53 13.95
N ARG A 106 9.48 -22.70 14.59
CA ARG A 106 10.29 -23.12 15.75
C ARG A 106 11.81 -22.97 15.59
N LYS A 107 12.33 -23.10 14.37
CA LYS A 107 13.77 -22.97 14.06
C LYS A 107 14.22 -21.51 13.96
N GLU A 108 13.28 -20.59 13.74
CA GLU A 108 13.52 -19.15 13.61
C GLU A 108 13.29 -18.41 14.94
N LEU A 109 12.84 -19.11 15.98
CA LEU A 109 12.48 -18.51 17.25
C LEU A 109 13.64 -18.53 18.23
N THR A 110 14.04 -17.34 18.70
CA THR A 110 15.14 -17.16 19.65
C THR A 110 14.71 -16.29 20.82
N ILE A 111 15.47 -16.35 21.92
CA ILE A 111 15.23 -15.51 23.11
C ILE A 111 16.47 -14.66 23.36
N GLN A 112 16.27 -13.36 23.54
CA GLN A 112 17.34 -12.42 23.87
C GLN A 112 16.83 -11.33 24.82
N ASN A 113 17.54 -11.13 25.93
CA ASN A 113 17.23 -10.15 26.99
C ASN A 113 15.74 -10.11 27.37
N GLY A 114 15.12 -11.29 27.57
CA GLY A 114 13.73 -11.41 28.00
C GLY A 114 12.68 -11.23 26.89
N LEU A 115 13.09 -10.95 25.65
CA LEU A 115 12.21 -10.89 24.48
C LEU A 115 12.33 -12.15 23.64
N ILE A 116 11.24 -12.50 22.95
CA ILE A 116 11.21 -13.57 21.96
C ILE A 116 11.29 -12.93 20.58
N PHE A 117 12.15 -13.47 19.73
CA PHE A 117 12.33 -13.03 18.35
C PHE A 117 11.90 -14.14 17.40
N LYS A 118 11.31 -13.75 16.27
CA LYS A 118 11.25 -14.56 15.06
C LYS A 118 12.19 -13.93 14.05
N SER A 119 13.33 -14.58 13.81
CA SER A 119 14.44 -14.02 13.04
C SER A 119 14.87 -12.68 13.64
N ASP A 120 14.59 -11.56 12.96
CA ASP A 120 14.96 -10.20 13.33
C ASP A 120 13.81 -9.39 13.97
N ARG A 121 12.64 -10.00 14.20
CA ARG A 121 11.42 -9.30 14.66
C ARG A 121 10.98 -9.77 16.03
N VAL A 122 10.56 -8.82 16.88
CA VAL A 122 10.06 -9.12 18.22
C VAL A 122 8.65 -9.71 18.14
N VAL A 123 8.44 -10.84 18.82
CA VAL A 123 7.12 -11.42 19.01
C VAL A 123 6.32 -10.55 19.98
N VAL A 124 5.18 -10.03 19.54
CA VAL A 124 4.43 -9.00 20.28
C VAL A 124 3.53 -9.62 21.38
N PRO A 125 3.72 -9.24 22.66
CA PRO A 125 2.82 -9.60 23.76
C PRO A 125 1.41 -9.06 23.58
N ASN A 126 0.40 -9.77 24.09
CA ASN A 126 -1.00 -9.47 23.82
C ASN A 126 -1.43 -8.07 24.29
N SER A 127 -0.95 -7.64 25.45
CA SER A 127 -1.30 -6.36 26.08
C SER A 127 -0.90 -5.13 25.25
N VAL A 128 0.20 -5.21 24.48
CA VAL A 128 0.74 -4.07 23.72
C VAL A 128 0.34 -4.08 22.23
N ARG A 129 -0.44 -5.08 21.79
CA ARG A 129 -0.78 -5.25 20.36
C ARG A 129 -1.58 -4.08 19.81
N ALA A 130 -2.59 -3.61 20.55
CA ALA A 130 -3.46 -2.54 20.13
C ALA A 130 -2.69 -1.22 19.92
N ASP A 131 -1.89 -0.82 20.92
CA ASP A 131 -1.04 0.37 20.86
C ASP A 131 -0.04 0.33 19.68
N LEU A 132 0.57 -0.83 19.40
CA LEU A 132 1.53 -0.93 18.30
C LEU A 132 0.85 -0.86 16.92
N ILE A 133 -0.35 -1.42 16.77
CA ILE A 133 -1.14 -1.31 15.54
C ILE A 133 -1.58 0.15 15.34
N GLU A 134 -2.07 0.81 16.39
CA GLU A 134 -2.44 2.22 16.37
C GLU A 134 -1.26 3.10 15.92
N LYS A 135 -0.07 2.87 16.48
CA LYS A 135 1.14 3.58 16.06
C LYS A 135 1.52 3.32 14.61
N ALA A 136 1.45 2.07 14.16
CA ALA A 136 1.69 1.73 12.76
C ALA A 136 0.67 2.41 11.83
N HIS A 137 -0.56 2.61 12.31
CA HIS A 137 -1.67 3.23 11.60
C HIS A 137 -1.69 4.77 11.61
N SER A 138 -1.03 5.43 12.56
CA SER A 138 -1.06 6.88 12.81
C SER A 138 -0.98 7.82 11.58
N SER A 139 -0.41 7.38 10.47
CA SER A 139 -0.30 8.17 9.23
C SER A 139 -1.34 7.83 8.15
N HIS A 140 -2.33 6.97 8.43
CA HIS A 140 -3.38 6.51 7.51
C HIS A 140 -2.88 6.03 6.12
N ILE A 141 -1.68 5.43 6.05
CA ILE A 141 -0.99 5.04 4.79
C ILE A 141 -1.58 3.80 4.10
N GLY A 142 -2.81 3.43 4.42
CA GLY A 142 -3.47 2.22 3.96
C GLY A 142 -2.93 0.92 4.59
N ILE A 143 -3.64 -0.18 4.33
CA ILE A 143 -3.39 -1.50 4.96
C ILE A 143 -1.98 -2.00 4.70
N GLN A 144 -1.55 -2.03 3.43
CA GLN A 144 -0.24 -2.55 3.06
C GLN A 144 0.90 -1.68 3.59
N GLY A 145 0.69 -0.36 3.67
CA GLY A 145 1.64 0.56 4.28
C GLY A 145 1.83 0.28 5.77
N CYS A 146 0.72 0.14 6.52
CA CYS A 146 0.75 -0.18 7.95
C CYS A 146 1.43 -1.53 8.21
N LEU A 147 1.08 -2.55 7.43
CA LEU A 147 1.70 -3.87 7.53
C LEU A 147 3.20 -3.84 7.24
N ARG A 148 3.62 -3.12 6.20
CA ARG A 148 5.05 -2.97 5.88
C ARG A 148 5.81 -2.38 7.07
N ARG A 149 5.31 -1.29 7.65
CA ARG A 149 5.92 -0.63 8.81
C ARG A 149 5.98 -1.54 10.04
N ALA A 150 4.87 -2.20 10.38
CA ALA A 150 4.85 -3.12 11.52
C ALA A 150 5.84 -4.29 11.34
N ARG A 151 5.94 -4.84 10.11
CA ARG A 151 6.85 -5.96 9.79
C ARG A 151 8.33 -5.60 9.86
N GLU A 152 8.71 -4.34 9.98
CA GLU A 152 10.13 -3.96 10.11
C GLU A 152 10.74 -4.45 11.42
N CYS A 153 9.95 -4.55 12.49
CA CYS A 153 10.45 -4.90 13.82
C CYS A 153 9.52 -5.77 14.66
N LEU A 154 8.27 -5.96 14.22
CA LEU A 154 7.25 -6.69 14.96
C LEU A 154 6.82 -7.96 14.23
N TYR A 155 6.50 -8.98 15.01
CA TYR A 155 5.89 -10.21 14.54
C TYR A 155 4.73 -10.64 15.44
N ARG A 156 3.64 -11.07 14.80
CA ARG A 156 2.53 -11.78 15.42
C ARG A 156 1.93 -12.74 14.39
N PRO A 157 1.44 -13.92 14.81
CA PRO A 157 0.50 -14.69 14.02
C PRO A 157 -0.72 -13.83 13.62
N ASN A 158 -1.18 -13.95 12.38
CA ASN A 158 -2.39 -13.26 11.87
C ASN A 158 -2.33 -11.72 11.85
N MET A 159 -1.13 -11.13 11.77
CA MET A 159 -0.97 -9.67 11.76
C MET A 159 -1.74 -8.95 10.63
N ASN A 160 -1.95 -9.61 9.49
CA ASN A 160 -2.73 -9.06 8.37
C ASN A 160 -4.16 -8.79 8.78
N SER A 161 -4.86 -9.82 9.27
CA SER A 161 -6.26 -9.72 9.65
C SER A 161 -6.46 -8.73 10.79
N ASP A 162 -5.54 -8.70 11.76
CA ASP A 162 -5.61 -7.74 12.87
C ASP A 162 -5.50 -6.30 12.37
N THR A 163 -4.56 -6.03 11.47
CA THR A 163 -4.34 -4.70 10.89
C THR A 163 -5.52 -4.29 10.01
N GLU A 164 -6.04 -5.21 9.19
CA GLU A 164 -7.23 -4.98 8.37
C GLU A 164 -8.47 -4.66 9.22
N ASN A 165 -8.72 -5.45 10.27
CA ASN A 165 -9.85 -5.22 11.17
C ASN A 165 -9.75 -3.89 11.90
N TYR A 166 -8.56 -3.52 12.37
CA TYR A 166 -8.33 -2.20 12.99
C TYR A 166 -8.58 -1.05 12.02
N ILE A 167 -8.07 -1.15 10.79
CA ILE A 167 -8.24 -0.09 9.78
C ILE A 167 -9.70 0.02 9.33
N LYS A 168 -10.44 -1.09 9.25
CA LYS A 168 -11.89 -1.08 8.97
C LYS A 168 -12.70 -0.32 10.02
N THR A 169 -12.24 -0.29 11.27
CA THR A 169 -12.88 0.48 12.35
C THR A 169 -12.45 1.95 12.40
N CYS A 170 -11.47 2.38 11.59
CA CYS A 170 -10.99 3.76 11.59
C CYS A 170 -11.93 4.68 10.82
N GLU A 171 -12.52 5.66 11.52
CA GLU A 171 -13.43 6.66 10.94
C GLU A 171 -12.78 7.46 9.81
N THR A 172 -11.55 7.94 10.03
CA THR A 172 -10.80 8.72 9.03
C THR A 172 -10.58 7.90 7.76
N CYS A 173 -10.09 6.66 7.89
CA CYS A 173 -9.90 5.82 6.72
C CYS A 173 -11.22 5.55 6.01
N ASN A 174 -12.29 5.27 6.75
CA ASN A 174 -13.59 4.96 6.17
C ASN A 174 -14.22 6.17 5.44
N ALA A 175 -14.02 7.40 5.95
CA ALA A 175 -14.48 8.62 5.31
C ALA A 175 -13.83 8.87 3.93
N PHE A 176 -12.58 8.45 3.74
CA PHE A 176 -11.86 8.55 2.48
C PHE A 176 -11.90 7.29 1.63
N ASN A 177 -12.49 6.19 2.13
CA ASN A 177 -12.59 4.91 1.42
C ASN A 177 -13.80 4.84 0.48
N MET A 178 -14.25 5.98 -0.05
CA MET A 178 -15.19 6.01 -1.16
C MET A 178 -14.44 5.50 -2.41
N GLU A 179 -14.43 4.18 -2.58
CA GLU A 179 -14.21 3.58 -3.87
C GLU A 179 -15.26 4.17 -4.81
N GLN A 180 -14.88 5.17 -5.61
CA GLN A 180 -15.60 5.45 -6.84
C GLN A 180 -15.56 4.14 -7.62
N GLN A 181 -16.68 3.42 -7.60
CA GLN A 181 -16.87 2.27 -8.47
C GLN A 181 -16.56 2.79 -9.87
N LYS A 182 -15.44 2.35 -10.47
CA LYS A 182 -15.09 2.74 -11.82
C LYS A 182 -16.25 2.32 -12.70
N GLU A 183 -17.04 3.28 -13.16
CA GLU A 183 -18.11 3.00 -14.10
C GLU A 183 -17.49 2.29 -15.31
N SER A 184 -18.11 1.21 -15.75
CA SER A 184 -17.67 0.50 -16.94
C SER A 184 -17.81 1.42 -18.15
N LEU A 185 -16.75 1.56 -18.94
CA LEU A 185 -16.82 2.24 -20.22
C LEU A 185 -17.79 1.47 -21.13
N HIS A 186 -18.95 2.05 -21.40
CA HIS A 186 -19.92 1.48 -22.33
C HIS A 186 -19.53 1.91 -23.75
N SER A 187 -19.30 0.95 -24.64
CA SER A 187 -19.14 1.26 -26.06
C SER A 187 -20.48 1.72 -26.62
N HIS A 188 -20.50 2.86 -27.31
CA HIS A 188 -21.68 3.29 -28.05
C HIS A 188 -21.97 2.35 -29.22
N GLU A 189 -23.25 2.23 -29.59
CA GLU A 189 -23.67 1.53 -30.81
C GLU A 189 -23.07 2.19 -32.05
N LEU A 190 -22.50 1.37 -32.94
CA LEU A 190 -21.93 1.82 -34.20
C LEU A 190 -23.02 2.44 -35.09
N CYS A 191 -22.72 3.59 -35.68
CA CYS A 191 -23.61 4.24 -36.65
C CYS A 191 -23.67 3.41 -37.93
N THR A 192 -24.82 3.40 -38.61
CA THR A 192 -25.03 2.63 -39.85
C THR A 192 -24.88 3.49 -41.11
N ARG A 193 -25.01 4.82 -40.99
CA ARG A 193 -24.81 5.76 -42.10
C ARG A 193 -24.06 7.03 -41.67
N PRO A 194 -23.38 7.72 -42.61
CA PRO A 194 -22.83 9.05 -42.36
C PRO A 194 -23.90 10.00 -41.85
N TRP A 195 -23.53 10.87 -40.90
CA TRP A 195 -24.37 11.92 -40.35
C TRP A 195 -25.61 11.42 -39.58
N GLU A 196 -25.67 10.14 -39.24
CA GLU A 196 -26.73 9.57 -38.38
C GLU A 196 -26.67 10.15 -36.97
N LYS A 197 -25.45 10.19 -36.40
CA LYS A 197 -25.17 10.75 -35.09
C LYS A 197 -24.03 11.74 -35.23
N ILE A 198 -24.20 12.93 -34.67
CA ILE A 198 -23.16 13.95 -34.65
C ILE A 198 -22.84 14.36 -33.21
N ALA A 199 -21.57 14.64 -32.93
CA ALA A 199 -21.14 15.32 -31.71
C ALA A 199 -20.92 16.80 -32.03
N CYS A 200 -21.31 17.68 -31.10
CA CYS A 200 -21.07 19.10 -31.16
C CYS A 200 -20.34 19.54 -29.89
N ASP A 201 -19.31 20.35 -30.05
CA ASP A 201 -18.57 20.92 -28.92
C ASP A 201 -18.15 22.36 -29.21
N LEU A 202 -18.00 23.15 -28.15
CA LEU A 202 -17.55 24.52 -28.22
C LEU A 202 -16.16 24.66 -27.64
N PHE A 203 -15.26 25.28 -28.39
CA PHE A 203 -13.92 25.58 -27.91
C PHE A 203 -13.51 27.00 -28.24
N GLU A 204 -12.55 27.51 -27.49
CA GLU A 204 -11.97 28.83 -27.70
C GLU A 204 -10.52 28.67 -28.18
N PHE A 205 -10.16 29.39 -29.23
CA PHE A 205 -8.79 29.47 -29.74
C PHE A 205 -8.46 30.90 -30.16
N ASN A 206 -7.34 31.45 -29.69
CA ASN A 206 -6.93 32.82 -29.95
C ASN A 206 -8.02 33.87 -29.66
N GLN A 207 -8.72 33.75 -28.53
CA GLN A 207 -9.82 34.65 -28.13
C GLN A 207 -10.98 34.68 -29.14
N GLN A 208 -11.14 33.60 -29.90
CA GLN A 208 -12.25 33.39 -30.83
C GLN A 208 -12.94 32.08 -30.49
N ASP A 209 -14.26 32.09 -30.61
CA ASP A 209 -15.09 30.94 -30.30
C ASP A 209 -15.38 30.14 -31.55
N TYR A 210 -15.41 28.82 -31.41
CA TYR A 210 -15.65 27.89 -32.50
C TYR A 210 -16.64 26.81 -32.10
N LEU A 211 -17.45 26.40 -33.06
CA LEU A 211 -18.25 25.18 -33.01
C LEU A 211 -17.52 24.09 -33.77
N MET A 212 -17.23 22.98 -33.10
CA MET A 212 -16.81 21.75 -33.73
C MET A 212 -18.01 20.83 -33.89
N THR A 213 -18.19 20.27 -35.08
CA THR A 213 -19.19 19.21 -35.34
C THR A 213 -18.48 18.00 -35.89
N ILE A 214 -18.71 16.81 -35.32
CA ILE A 214 -18.05 15.55 -35.70
C ILE A 214 -19.12 14.52 -36.04
N ASP A 215 -18.99 13.85 -37.20
CA ASP A 215 -19.78 12.69 -37.56
C ASP A 215 -19.23 11.41 -36.91
N TYR A 216 -20.07 10.67 -36.18
CA TYR A 216 -19.67 9.43 -35.52
C TYR A 216 -19.37 8.27 -36.49
N TYR A 217 -19.92 8.30 -37.70
CA TYR A 217 -19.71 7.22 -38.66
C TYR A 217 -18.33 7.30 -39.33
N SER A 218 -17.96 8.48 -39.84
CA SER A 218 -16.73 8.67 -40.61
C SER A 218 -15.60 9.35 -39.84
N ASN A 219 -15.86 9.89 -38.64
CA ASN A 219 -14.99 10.83 -37.92
C ASN A 219 -14.68 12.11 -38.73
N TYR A 220 -15.48 12.43 -39.75
CA TYR A 220 -15.37 13.70 -40.45
C TYR A 220 -15.82 14.85 -39.54
N PHE A 221 -15.06 15.93 -39.52
CA PHE A 221 -15.35 17.07 -38.65
C PHE A 221 -15.38 18.39 -39.42
N GLU A 222 -16.20 19.31 -38.93
CA GLU A 222 -16.27 20.70 -39.38
C GLU A 222 -16.03 21.65 -38.21
N ILE A 223 -15.42 22.79 -38.51
CA ILE A 223 -15.11 23.83 -37.54
C ILE A 223 -15.62 25.15 -38.09
N ASP A 224 -16.52 25.78 -37.34
CA ASP A 224 -17.14 27.04 -37.70
C ASP A 224 -16.87 28.09 -36.64
N ARG A 225 -16.40 29.26 -37.06
CA ARG A 225 -16.21 30.39 -36.16
C ARG A 225 -17.56 30.96 -35.72
N LEU A 226 -17.71 31.18 -34.43
CA LEU A 226 -18.86 31.82 -33.81
C LEU A 226 -18.59 33.31 -33.60
N ASN A 227 -19.60 34.13 -33.93
CA ASN A 227 -19.60 35.54 -33.55
C ASN A 227 -20.03 35.75 -32.09
N ASN A 228 -20.81 34.80 -31.54
CA ASN A 228 -21.28 34.78 -30.16
C ASN A 228 -21.66 33.35 -29.75
N LYS A 229 -21.49 32.97 -28.47
CA LYS A 229 -21.87 31.66 -27.91
C LYS A 229 -23.39 31.52 -27.66
N LYS A 230 -24.23 32.35 -28.29
CA LYS A 230 -25.69 32.27 -28.11
C LYS A 230 -26.26 31.10 -28.90
N GLY A 231 -27.31 30.48 -28.36
CA GLY A 231 -27.97 29.34 -29.01
C GLY A 231 -28.43 29.64 -30.43
N LYS A 232 -28.89 30.86 -30.73
CA LYS A 232 -29.30 31.26 -32.09
C LYS A 232 -28.17 31.16 -33.11
N ASP A 233 -26.94 31.53 -32.74
CA ASP A 233 -25.78 31.50 -33.64
C ASP A 233 -25.33 30.05 -33.90
N VAL A 234 -25.27 29.24 -32.84
CA VAL A 234 -24.99 27.80 -32.95
C VAL A 234 -26.04 27.08 -33.79
N ILE A 235 -27.32 27.32 -33.54
CA ILE A 235 -28.44 26.77 -34.34
C ILE A 235 -28.32 27.21 -35.81
N GLY A 236 -27.93 28.45 -36.06
CA GLY A 236 -27.73 28.98 -37.41
C GLY A 236 -26.66 28.21 -38.19
N ILE A 237 -25.55 27.86 -37.54
CA ILE A 237 -24.48 27.04 -38.13
C ILE A 237 -24.97 25.60 -38.34
N LEU A 238 -25.56 24.97 -37.31
CA LEU A 238 -26.08 23.61 -37.40
C LEU A 238 -27.09 23.44 -38.53
N LYS A 239 -27.99 24.42 -38.74
CA LYS A 239 -28.90 24.41 -39.89
C LYS A 239 -28.18 24.38 -41.23
N LYS A 240 -27.03 25.07 -41.38
CA LYS A 240 -26.22 24.99 -42.61
C LYS A 240 -25.64 23.59 -42.81
N HIS A 241 -25.30 22.89 -41.73
CA HIS A 241 -24.77 21.53 -41.80
C HIS A 241 -25.90 20.58 -42.19
N PHE A 242 -27.07 20.76 -41.59
CA PHE A 242 -28.25 19.91 -41.85
C PHE A 242 -28.78 20.05 -43.28
N VAL A 243 -28.66 21.24 -43.87
CA VAL A 243 -29.00 21.44 -45.29
C VAL A 243 -28.01 20.73 -46.22
N ARG A 244 -26.73 20.62 -45.84
CA ARG A 244 -25.69 19.97 -46.67
C ARG A 244 -25.69 18.46 -46.58
N TYR A 245 -25.85 17.92 -45.37
CA TYR A 245 -25.65 16.49 -45.10
C TYR A 245 -26.95 15.75 -44.75
N GLY A 246 -28.05 16.48 -44.57
CA GLY A 246 -29.31 15.95 -44.05
C GLY A 246 -29.45 16.14 -42.55
N LEU A 247 -30.63 15.82 -42.03
CA LEU A 247 -30.92 15.86 -40.60
C LEU A 247 -30.30 14.63 -39.91
N PRO A 248 -29.56 14.82 -38.80
CA PRO A 248 -29.11 13.71 -37.98
C PRO A 248 -30.26 13.13 -37.15
N ASP A 249 -30.14 11.86 -36.77
CA ASP A 249 -31.08 11.20 -35.84
C ASP A 249 -30.75 11.58 -34.39
N CYS A 250 -29.47 11.86 -34.10
CA CYS A 250 -29.03 12.26 -32.77
C CYS A 250 -27.92 13.32 -32.83
N VAL A 251 -28.04 14.33 -31.97
CA VAL A 251 -27.01 15.34 -31.72
C VAL A 251 -26.54 15.18 -30.28
N PHE A 252 -25.28 14.84 -30.09
CA PHE A 252 -24.61 14.79 -28.79
C PHE A 252 -23.88 16.10 -28.53
N SER A 253 -24.00 16.62 -27.32
CA SER A 253 -23.23 17.77 -26.84
C SER A 253 -22.97 17.60 -25.35
N ASP A 254 -22.19 18.50 -24.76
CA ASP A 254 -22.19 18.66 -23.33
C ASP A 254 -23.52 19.28 -22.83
N ASN A 255 -23.72 19.29 -21.51
CA ASN A 255 -24.85 19.96 -20.86
C ASN A 255 -24.58 21.45 -20.60
N GLY A 256 -23.60 22.05 -21.30
CA GLY A 256 -23.21 23.44 -21.17
C GLY A 256 -24.12 24.37 -21.99
N PRO A 257 -24.12 25.67 -21.67
CA PRO A 257 -24.67 26.68 -22.57
C PRO A 257 -23.86 26.73 -23.89
N PRO A 258 -24.51 26.85 -25.06
CA PRO A 258 -25.93 27.09 -25.25
C PRO A 258 -26.77 25.83 -25.47
N PHE A 259 -26.18 24.63 -25.43
CA PHE A 259 -26.89 23.38 -25.73
C PHE A 259 -28.02 23.05 -24.74
N ASN A 260 -27.89 23.50 -23.48
CA ASN A 260 -28.93 23.36 -22.47
C ASN A 260 -30.00 24.47 -22.47
N SER A 261 -29.99 25.39 -23.45
CA SER A 261 -30.90 26.54 -23.49
C SER A 261 -32.31 26.17 -23.99
N HIS A 262 -33.30 27.00 -23.66
CA HIS A 262 -34.68 26.82 -24.14
C HIS A 262 -34.77 26.88 -25.67
N GLU A 263 -33.98 27.75 -26.31
CA GLU A 263 -33.91 27.86 -27.76
C GLU A 263 -33.40 26.58 -28.40
N PHE A 264 -32.35 25.96 -27.83
CA PHE A 264 -31.79 24.72 -28.36
C PHE A 264 -32.76 23.56 -28.18
N ARG A 265 -33.45 23.49 -27.02
CA ARG A 265 -34.50 22.50 -26.77
C ARG A 265 -35.70 22.64 -27.73
N HIS A 266 -36.08 23.87 -28.09
CA HIS A 266 -37.13 24.11 -29.08
C HIS A 266 -36.69 23.75 -30.50
N PHE A 267 -35.40 23.89 -30.80
CA PHE A 267 -34.81 23.51 -32.09
C PHE A 267 -34.66 22.00 -32.26
N SER A 268 -34.45 21.25 -31.18
CA SER A 268 -34.28 19.79 -31.19
C SER A 268 -35.58 18.98 -31.07
N ASN A 269 -36.73 19.65 -30.94
CA ASN A 269 -38.07 19.04 -30.94
C ASN A 269 -38.69 19.09 -32.34
#